data_AF-A0A7G2K245-F1
#
_entry.id   AF-A0A7G2K245-F1
#
_cell.length_a   1.000
_cell.length_b   1.000
_cell.length_c   1.000
_cell.angle_alpha   90.00
_cell.angle_beta   90.00
_cell.angle_gamma   90.00
#
_symmetry.space_group_name_H-M   'P 1'
#
loop_
_entity.id
_entity.type
_entity.pdbx_description
1 polymer ?
#
loop_
_entity_poly.entity_id
_entity_poly.type
_entity_poly.pdbx_seq_one_letter_code
_entity_poly.pdbx_strand_id
1 'polypeptide(L)'
;MIKIASTWQGTRAAEILEKEGINCNLTLLFSEAQARACAEAGVYLISPFVGRILDWYKANSDKKEYAPAEDPGVISVTKIYNYYKEYGYNTVVMGASFRNVGEITELAGCDRLTIAPALLKELQEN
;
A
#
# COMPACT_ATOMS: atom_id res chain seq x y z
N MET A 1 1.78 -15.60 6.21
CA MET A 1 0.76 -14.66 5.68
C MET A 1 0.32 -15.17 4.31
N ILE A 2 -0.99 -15.35 4.09
CA ILE A 2 -1.53 -15.72 2.78
C ILE A 2 -1.84 -14.44 2.00
N LYS A 3 -1.35 -14.34 0.76
CA LYS A 3 -1.48 -13.13 -0.06
C LYS A 3 -2.69 -13.24 -0.99
N ILE A 4 -3.62 -12.29 -0.91
CA ILE A 4 -4.90 -12.32 -1.65
C ILE A 4 -5.10 -10.95 -2.30
N ALA A 5 -5.59 -10.91 -3.54
CA ALA A 5 -5.97 -9.66 -4.18
C ALA A 5 -7.13 -9.00 -3.42
N SER A 6 -7.06 -7.69 -3.16
CA SER A 6 -8.08 -6.91 -2.44
C SER A 6 -9.33 -6.62 -3.28
N THR A 7 -9.88 -7.64 -3.93
CA THR A 7 -11.25 -7.62 -4.45
C THR A 7 -12.24 -7.75 -3.28
N TRP A 8 -13.52 -7.53 -3.54
CA TRP A 8 -14.56 -7.76 -2.53
C TRP A 8 -14.51 -9.20 -2.00
N GLN A 9 -14.49 -10.18 -2.91
CA GLN A 9 -14.41 -11.60 -2.57
C GLN A 9 -13.12 -11.95 -1.82
N GLY A 10 -11.98 -11.39 -2.25
CA GLY A 10 -10.70 -11.60 -1.57
C GLY A 10 -10.70 -11.03 -0.15
N THR A 11 -11.32 -9.86 0.06
CA THR A 11 -11.48 -9.25 1.38
C THR A 11 -12.40 -10.07 2.28
N ARG A 12 -13.52 -10.59 1.75
CA ARG A 12 -14.42 -11.47 2.50
C ARG A 12 -13.76 -12.81 2.85
N ALA A 13 -12.98 -13.37 1.93
CA ALA A 13 -12.21 -14.58 2.20
C ALA A 13 -11.19 -14.34 3.32
N ALA A 14 -10.45 -13.23 3.27
CA ALA A 14 -9.52 -12.86 4.32
C ALA A 14 -10.20 -12.66 5.68
N GLU A 15 -11.38 -12.05 5.73
CA GLU A 15 -12.15 -11.88 6.98
C GLU A 15 -12.43 -13.22 7.68
N ILE A 16 -12.75 -14.26 6.91
CA ILE A 16 -12.98 -15.63 7.44
C ILE A 16 -11.65 -16.23 7.91
N LEU A 17 -10.61 -16.14 7.08
CA LEU A 17 -9.28 -16.67 7.40
C LEU A 17 -8.69 -16.07 8.67
N GLU A 18 -8.85 -14.76 8.89
CA GLU A 18 -8.35 -14.06 10.09
C GLU A 18 -9.09 -14.52 11.36
N LYS A 19 -10.41 -14.78 11.27
CA LYS A 19 -11.19 -15.36 12.38
C LYS A 19 -10.74 -16.78 12.73
N GLU A 20 -10.14 -17.49 11.80
CA GLU A 20 -9.54 -18.81 11.98
C GLU A 20 -8.04 -18.74 12.36
N GLY A 21 -7.49 -17.54 12.57
CA GLY A 21 -6.09 -17.33 12.96
C GLY A 21 -5.09 -17.38 11.81
N ILE A 22 -5.56 -17.30 10.55
CA ILE A 22 -4.72 -17.31 9.35
C ILE A 22 -4.48 -15.87 8.88
N ASN A 23 -3.34 -15.31 9.29
CA ASN A 23 -2.94 -13.96 8.91
C ASN A 23 -2.86 -13.77 7.38
N CYS A 24 -3.51 -12.73 6.86
CA CYS A 24 -3.62 -12.41 5.45
C CYS A 24 -2.87 -11.12 5.08
N ASN A 25 -2.38 -11.07 3.83
CA ASN A 25 -1.85 -9.87 3.18
C ASN A 25 -2.74 -9.53 1.99
N LEU A 26 -3.48 -8.42 2.08
CA LEU A 26 -4.35 -7.95 1.02
C LEU A 26 -3.57 -7.04 0.07
N THR A 27 -3.31 -7.51 -1.14
CA THR A 27 -2.45 -6.88 -2.16
C THR A 27 -3.28 -6.36 -3.34
N LEU A 28 -2.65 -5.64 -4.28
CA LEU A 28 -3.36 -5.02 -5.41
C LEU A 28 -4.42 -4.03 -4.92
N LEU A 29 -4.05 -3.27 -3.88
CA LEU A 29 -4.86 -2.25 -3.26
C LEU A 29 -4.51 -0.89 -3.87
N PHE A 30 -5.51 -0.24 -4.45
CA PHE A 30 -5.36 0.99 -5.22
C PHE A 30 -6.34 2.10 -4.78
N SER A 31 -7.48 1.75 -4.18
CA SER A 31 -8.51 2.73 -3.79
C SER A 31 -8.72 2.78 -2.28
N GLU A 32 -9.18 3.94 -1.79
CA GLU A 32 -9.59 4.12 -0.39
C GLU A 32 -10.72 3.16 0.00
N ALA A 33 -11.62 2.83 -0.93
CA ALA A 33 -12.70 1.88 -0.68
C ALA A 33 -12.16 0.47 -0.35
N GLN A 34 -11.12 0.03 -1.06
CA GLN A 34 -10.47 -1.24 -0.74
C GLN A 34 -9.77 -1.18 0.63
N ALA A 35 -9.10 -0.07 0.95
CA ALA A 35 -8.46 0.12 2.25
C ALA A 35 -9.50 0.02 3.39
N ARG A 36 -10.57 0.82 3.34
CA ARG A 36 -11.63 0.78 4.36
C ARG A 36 -12.23 -0.61 4.53
N ALA A 37 -12.54 -1.28 3.42
CA ALA A 37 -13.08 -2.63 3.47
C ALA A 37 -12.11 -3.66 4.10
N CYS A 38 -10.80 -3.52 3.87
CA CYS A 38 -9.78 -4.36 4.51
C CYS A 38 -9.64 -4.07 6.00
N ALA A 39 -9.67 -2.80 6.40
CA ALA A 39 -9.61 -2.37 7.79
C ALA A 39 -10.81 -2.90 8.59
N GLU A 40 -12.03 -2.74 8.06
CA GLU A 40 -13.27 -3.25 8.66
C GLU A 40 -13.32 -4.78 8.70
N ALA A 41 -12.69 -5.46 7.75
CA ALA A 41 -12.54 -6.93 7.75
C ALA A 41 -11.49 -7.43 8.76
N GLY A 42 -10.75 -6.53 9.42
CA GLY A 42 -9.77 -6.91 10.44
C GLY A 42 -8.56 -7.67 9.89
N VAL A 43 -8.17 -7.42 8.63
CA VAL A 43 -7.03 -8.13 8.03
C VAL A 43 -5.72 -7.76 8.71
N TYR A 44 -4.78 -8.69 8.76
CA TYR A 44 -3.49 -8.49 9.42
C TYR A 44 -2.66 -7.41 8.74
N LEU A 45 -2.60 -7.40 7.41
CA LEU A 45 -1.75 -6.48 6.63
C LEU A 45 -2.37 -6.15 5.27
N ILE A 46 -2.17 -4.91 4.80
CA ILE A 46 -2.43 -4.49 3.43
C ILE A 46 -1.13 -4.09 2.71
N SER A 47 -1.08 -4.35 1.39
CA SER A 47 0.01 -3.94 0.50
C SER A 47 -0.49 -2.98 -0.60
N PRO A 48 -0.71 -1.69 -0.30
CA PRO A 48 -1.05 -0.70 -1.32
C PRO A 48 0.13 -0.47 -2.28
N PHE A 49 -0.17 -0.38 -3.57
CA PHE A 49 0.85 -0.30 -4.63
C PHE A 49 1.09 1.15 -5.04
N VAL A 50 2.28 1.67 -4.72
CA VAL A 50 2.66 3.08 -4.97
C VAL A 50 2.97 3.29 -6.45
N GLY A 51 4.05 2.70 -6.94
CA GLY A 51 4.55 2.96 -8.29
C GLY A 51 3.61 2.52 -9.43
N ARG A 52 2.67 1.61 -9.17
CA ARG A 52 1.63 1.24 -10.16
C ARG A 52 0.56 2.32 -10.31
N ILE A 53 0.28 3.08 -9.25
CA ILE A 53 -0.57 4.27 -9.33
C ILE A 53 0.16 5.33 -10.16
N LEU A 54 1.46 5.56 -9.90
CA LEU A 54 2.27 6.46 -10.72
C LEU A 54 2.23 6.08 -12.21
N ASP A 55 2.45 4.80 -12.55
CA ASP A 55 2.39 4.31 -13.93
C ASP A 55 1.05 4.68 -14.59
N TRP A 56 -0.07 4.47 -13.89
CA TRP A 56 -1.40 4.75 -14.41
C TRP A 56 -1.59 6.25 -14.66
N TYR A 57 -1.17 7.11 -13.73
CA TYR A 57 -1.26 8.56 -13.90
C TYR A 57 -0.37 9.07 -15.05
N LYS A 58 0.86 8.57 -15.17
CA LYS A 58 1.73 8.89 -16.31
C LYS A 58 1.15 8.44 -17.64
N ALA A 59 0.45 7.31 -17.70
CA ALA A 59 -0.18 6.85 -18.93
C ALA A 59 -1.46 7.62 -19.30
N ASN A 60 -2.25 8.02 -18.29
CA ASN A 60 -3.64 8.47 -18.50
C ASN A 60 -3.89 9.96 -18.17
N SER A 61 -2.88 10.72 -17.77
CA SER A 61 -3.00 12.18 -17.53
C SER A 61 -1.95 12.96 -18.31
N ASP A 62 -2.10 14.28 -18.43
CA ASP A 62 -1.15 15.15 -19.13
C ASP A 62 0.18 15.29 -18.37
N LYS A 63 0.16 15.18 -17.03
CA LYS A 63 1.36 15.28 -16.19
C LYS A 63 2.15 13.97 -16.22
N LYS A 64 3.41 14.04 -16.68
CA LYS A 64 4.31 12.88 -16.83
C LYS A 64 5.43 12.81 -15.80
N GLU A 65 5.69 13.91 -15.11
CA GLU A 65 6.70 14.04 -14.07
C GLU A 65 6.05 14.47 -12.77
N TYR A 66 6.50 13.89 -11.67
CA TYR A 66 5.94 14.09 -10.34
C TYR A 66 7.10 14.24 -9.37
N ALA A 67 7.09 15.30 -8.55
CA ALA A 67 7.96 15.35 -7.39
C ALA A 67 7.54 14.27 -6.37
N PRO A 68 8.43 13.80 -5.47
CA PRO A 68 8.10 12.74 -4.51
C PRO A 68 6.80 12.97 -3.72
N ALA A 69 6.61 14.18 -3.19
CA ALA A 69 5.40 14.58 -2.44
C ALA A 69 4.14 14.72 -3.32
N GLU A 70 4.29 14.86 -4.64
CA GLU A 70 3.19 14.95 -5.59
C GLU A 70 2.83 13.60 -6.22
N ASP A 71 3.59 12.54 -5.91
CA ASP A 71 3.34 11.21 -6.46
C ASP A 71 1.96 10.71 -6.01
N PRO A 72 1.07 10.35 -6.95
CA PRO A 72 -0.30 9.95 -6.63
C PRO A 72 -0.38 8.66 -5.80
N GLY A 73 0.61 7.77 -5.92
CA GLY A 73 0.74 6.58 -5.09
C GLY A 73 1.16 6.92 -3.66
N VAL A 74 2.11 7.85 -3.49
CA VAL A 74 2.53 8.34 -2.16
C VAL A 74 1.36 9.03 -1.46
N ILE A 75 0.64 9.91 -2.16
CA ILE A 75 -0.56 10.58 -1.64
C ILE A 75 -1.61 9.54 -1.20
N SER A 76 -1.85 8.51 -2.03
CA SER A 76 -2.79 7.44 -1.73
C SER A 76 -2.41 6.69 -0.44
N VAL A 77 -1.16 6.23 -0.33
CA VAL A 77 -0.69 5.49 0.87
C VAL A 77 -0.71 6.37 2.11
N THR A 78 -0.32 7.64 1.99
CA THR A 78 -0.35 8.59 3.12
C THR A 78 -1.77 8.78 3.66
N LYS A 79 -2.76 8.95 2.77
CA LYS A 79 -4.17 9.04 3.17
C LYS A 79 -4.66 7.77 3.86
N ILE A 80 -4.32 6.60 3.31
CA ILE A 80 -4.67 5.31 3.89
C ILE A 80 -4.05 5.14 5.28
N TYR A 81 -2.75 5.45 5.41
CA TYR A 81 -2.04 5.37 6.68
C TYR A 81 -2.68 6.27 7.74
N ASN A 82 -2.91 7.54 7.42
CA ASN A 82 -3.52 8.49 8.33
C ASN A 82 -4.92 8.04 8.77
N TYR A 83 -5.75 7.58 7.83
CA TYR A 83 -7.06 7.02 8.14
C TYR A 83 -6.95 5.83 9.10
N TYR A 84 -6.00 4.92 8.88
CA TYR A 84 -5.83 3.74 9.75
C TYR A 84 -5.44 4.14 11.17
N LYS A 85 -4.52 5.11 11.32
CA LYS A 85 -4.08 5.58 12.64
C LYS A 85 -5.13 6.42 13.35
N GLU A 86 -5.83 7.30 12.63
CA GLU A 86 -6.88 8.16 13.17
C GLU A 86 -8.02 7.34 13.78
N TYR A 87 -8.45 6.27 13.10
CA TYR A 87 -9.55 5.42 13.54
C TYR A 87 -9.11 4.20 14.38
N GLY A 88 -7.82 4.09 14.70
CA GLY A 88 -7.30 3.03 15.59
C GLY A 88 -7.33 1.61 15.00
N TYR A 89 -7.21 1.48 13.67
CA TYR A 89 -7.13 0.17 13.02
C TYR A 89 -5.75 -0.47 13.21
N ASN A 90 -5.74 -1.76 13.57
CA ASN A 90 -4.52 -2.53 13.84
C ASN A 90 -3.88 -3.14 12.58
N THR A 91 -4.56 -3.08 11.43
CA THR A 91 -4.04 -3.60 10.16
C THR A 91 -2.73 -2.90 9.80
N VAL A 92 -1.67 -3.67 9.56
CA VAL A 92 -0.36 -3.15 9.17
C VAL A 92 -0.44 -2.55 7.76
N VAL A 93 0.02 -1.31 7.60
CA VAL A 93 0.14 -0.67 6.28
C VAL A 93 1.55 -0.93 5.74
N MET A 94 1.66 -1.70 4.66
CA MET A 94 2.94 -2.00 4.02
C MET A 94 3.00 -1.45 2.60
N GLY A 95 3.60 -0.27 2.42
CA GLY A 95 3.82 0.31 1.09
C GLY A 95 4.61 -0.63 0.18
N ALA A 96 4.18 -0.79 -1.07
CA ALA A 96 4.74 -1.77 -2.01
C ALA A 96 4.83 -1.24 -3.45
N SER A 97 5.60 -1.95 -4.28
CA SER A 97 5.69 -1.73 -5.74
C SER A 97 6.23 -0.35 -6.14
N PHE A 98 7.34 0.08 -5.54
CA PHE A 98 8.02 1.35 -5.83
C PHE A 98 8.65 1.42 -7.24
N ARG A 99 8.83 2.64 -7.76
CA ARG A 99 9.59 2.95 -9.00
C ARG A 99 10.92 3.62 -8.73
N ASN A 100 11.03 4.39 -7.65
CA ASN A 100 12.22 5.18 -7.33
C ASN A 100 12.35 5.36 -5.81
N VAL A 101 13.53 5.76 -5.34
CA VAL A 101 13.80 5.99 -3.91
C VAL A 101 13.03 7.16 -3.31
N GLY A 102 12.66 8.17 -4.12
CA GLY A 102 11.88 9.31 -3.66
C GLY A 102 10.51 8.90 -3.09
N GLU A 103 9.82 7.97 -3.76
CA GLU A 103 8.56 7.40 -3.26
C GLU A 103 8.74 6.70 -1.89
N ILE A 104 9.90 6.07 -1.66
CA ILE A 104 10.19 5.32 -0.44
C ILE A 104 10.49 6.31 0.70
N THR A 105 11.34 7.30 0.45
CA THR A 105 11.71 8.29 1.46
C THR A 105 10.53 9.15 1.88
N GLU A 106 9.63 9.48 0.95
CA GLU A 106 8.42 10.23 1.26
C GLU A 106 7.41 9.43 2.11
N LEU A 107 7.55 8.10 2.15
CA LEU A 107 6.76 7.21 3.00
C LEU A 107 7.54 6.71 4.24
N ALA A 108 8.66 7.35 4.59
CA ALA A 108 9.37 7.06 5.82
C ALA A 108 8.46 7.29 7.04
N GLY A 109 8.29 6.24 7.87
CA GLY A 109 7.34 6.24 8.99
C GLY A 109 6.12 5.35 8.79
N CYS A 110 5.89 4.86 7.56
CA CYS A 110 4.94 3.77 7.31
C CYS A 110 5.32 2.52 8.13
N ASP A 111 4.34 1.69 8.52
CA ASP A 111 4.60 0.56 9.42
C ASP A 111 5.65 -0.41 8.85
N ARG A 112 5.55 -0.66 7.53
CA ARG A 112 6.51 -1.45 6.75
C ARG A 112 6.60 -0.92 5.32
N LEU A 113 7.71 -1.18 4.66
CA LEU A 113 7.88 -0.95 3.21
C LEU A 113 8.52 -2.19 2.60
N THR A 114 7.92 -2.76 1.54
CA THR A 114 8.50 -3.88 0.80
C THR A 114 9.18 -3.37 -0.46
N ILE A 115 10.52 -3.46 -0.46
CA ILE A 115 11.38 -2.75 -1.41
C ILE A 115 12.18 -3.78 -2.23
N ALA A 116 12.25 -3.59 -3.53
CA ALA A 116 13.03 -4.46 -4.41
C ALA A 116 14.55 -4.27 -4.17
N PRO A 117 15.39 -5.32 -4.35
CA PRO A 117 16.82 -5.23 -4.07
C PRO A 117 17.55 -4.08 -4.78
N ALA A 118 17.14 -3.74 -6.00
CA ALA A 118 17.74 -2.62 -6.75
C ALA A 118 17.54 -1.28 -6.04
N LEU A 119 16.33 -1.01 -5.52
CA LEU A 119 16.01 0.22 -4.79
C LEU A 119 16.60 0.20 -3.37
N LEU A 120 16.74 -0.98 -2.73
CA LEU A 120 17.47 -1.10 -1.47
C LEU A 120 18.94 -0.72 -1.64
N LYS A 121 19.58 -1.15 -2.74
CA LYS A 121 20.96 -0.79 -3.05
C LYS A 121 21.08 0.72 -3.25
N GLU A 122 20.18 1.33 -4.01
CA GLU A 122 20.15 2.77 -4.23
C GLU A 122 19.97 3.55 -2.91
N LEU A 123 19.12 3.08 -1.99
CA LEU A 123 18.97 3.68 -0.66
C LEU A 123 20.24 3.57 0.19
N GLN A 124 21.00 2.48 0.07
CA GLN A 124 22.25 2.29 0.81
C GLN A 124 23.39 3.18 0.30
N GLU A 125 23.33 3.56 -0.99
CA GLU A 125 24.35 4.38 -1.66
C GLU A 125 24.07 5.89 -1.56
N ASN A 126 22.91 6.30 -1.03
CA ASN A 126 22.57 7.69 -0.69
C ASN A 126 23.08 8.06 0.72
#